data_AF-K1UEY0-F1
#
_entry.id   AF-K1UEY0-F1
#
_cell.length_a   1.000
_cell.length_b   1.000
_cell.length_c   1.000
_cell.angle_alpha   90.00
_cell.angle_beta   90.00
_cell.angle_gamma   90.00
#
_symmetry.space_group_name_H-M   'P 1'
#
loop_
_entity.id
_entity.type
_entity.pdbx_description
1 polymer ?
#
loop_
_entity_poly.entity_id
_entity_poly.type
_entity_poly.pdbx_seq_one_letter_code
_entity_poly.pdbx_strand_id
1 'polypeptide(L)'
;MKFYLYQILASGSRVDSQLYSDLKANASSNFDNVRIIRCDHPDGVGRDNRCIYCNSLIAASVSYTENGAEKTEYFVKEDLGKAFAKANSVAIATITMLMSSAYDTDYLPVTGDVTLIANGDNAILYNTVKVADGGKLTLRGNANIFAVIAEPGSRLT
;
A
#
# COMPACT_ATOMS: atom_id res chain seq x y z
N MET A 1 31.46 11.26 -1.60
CA MET A 1 30.35 11.31 -0.63
C MET A 1 29.07 11.39 -1.44
N LYS A 2 28.20 10.36 -1.38
CA LYS A 2 26.93 10.33 -2.12
C LYS A 2 25.84 10.90 -1.21
N PHE A 3 25.23 12.00 -1.62
CA PHE A 3 24.08 12.55 -0.91
C PHE A 3 22.82 12.08 -1.60
N TYR A 4 21.98 11.39 -0.86
CA TYR A 4 20.68 11.00 -1.37
C TYR A 4 19.69 12.15 -1.16
N LEU A 5 18.91 12.50 -2.18
CA LEU A 5 17.95 13.61 -2.10
C LEU A 5 16.90 13.46 -0.99
N TYR A 6 16.63 12.22 -0.58
CA TYR A 6 15.75 11.91 0.56
C TYR A 6 16.28 12.42 1.91
N GLN A 7 17.58 12.74 2.02
CA GLN A 7 18.15 13.39 3.22
C GLN A 7 17.99 14.91 3.22
N ILE A 8 17.73 15.53 2.06
CA ILE A 8 17.66 17.00 1.91
C ILE A 8 16.22 17.50 2.00
N LEU A 9 15.25 16.72 1.52
CA LEU A 9 13.85 17.08 1.61
C LEU A 9 13.27 16.63 2.95
N ALA A 10 12.55 17.53 3.61
CA ALA A 10 11.78 17.22 4.80
C ALA A 10 10.90 15.99 4.53
N SER A 11 10.89 15.09 5.49
CA SER A 11 10.23 13.80 5.43
C SER A 11 8.80 13.91 4.88
N GLY A 12 8.51 13.31 3.73
CA GLY A 12 7.20 13.37 3.07
C GLY A 12 7.11 14.22 1.79
N SER A 13 8.20 14.83 1.31
CA SER A 13 8.20 15.48 0.01
C SER A 13 8.10 14.47 -1.14
N ARG A 14 7.06 14.59 -1.96
CA ARG A 14 6.97 13.93 -3.27
C ARG A 14 7.79 14.76 -4.25
N VAL A 15 8.69 14.13 -4.99
CA VAL A 15 9.26 14.74 -6.19
C VAL A 15 8.40 14.30 -7.36
N ASP A 16 7.42 15.13 -7.73
CA ASP A 16 6.70 14.95 -8.98
C ASP A 16 7.56 15.36 -10.20
N SER A 17 7.09 15.05 -11.40
CA SER A 17 7.84 15.30 -12.64
C SER A 17 8.11 16.78 -12.92
N GLN A 18 7.28 17.69 -12.40
CA GLN A 18 7.46 19.12 -12.54
C GLN A 18 8.51 19.62 -11.56
N LEU A 19 8.41 19.23 -10.28
CA LEU A 19 9.41 19.55 -9.27
C LEU A 19 10.80 19.00 -9.64
N TYR A 20 10.85 17.82 -10.29
CA TYR A 20 12.07 17.28 -10.87
C TYR A 20 12.67 18.19 -11.96
N SER A 21 11.83 18.66 -12.89
CA SER A 21 12.27 19.52 -14.01
C SER A 21 12.75 20.88 -13.50
N ASP A 22 12.05 21.45 -12.51
CA ASP A 22 12.38 22.73 -11.89
C ASP A 22 13.67 22.66 -11.05
N LEU A 23 13.88 21.56 -10.30
CA LEU A 23 15.13 21.30 -9.57
C LEU A 23 16.31 21.11 -10.54
N LYS A 24 16.09 20.39 -11.65
CA LYS A 24 17.12 20.16 -12.67
C LYS A 24 17.49 21.43 -13.44
N ALA A 25 16.53 22.32 -13.68
CA ALA A 25 16.74 23.57 -14.40
C ALA A 25 17.46 24.64 -13.56
N ASN A 26 17.27 24.64 -12.24
CA ASN A 26 17.83 25.66 -11.33
C ASN A 26 19.12 25.25 -10.61
N ALA A 27 19.57 24.00 -10.78
CA ALA A 27 20.76 23.52 -10.09
C ALA A 27 22.01 23.56 -10.96
N SER A 28 22.98 24.39 -10.56
CA SER A 28 24.36 24.26 -10.98
C SER A 28 24.92 22.91 -10.49
N SER A 29 25.04 21.96 -11.42
CA SER A 29 25.93 20.77 -11.40
C SER A 29 25.91 19.79 -10.20
N ASN A 30 25.03 19.92 -9.20
CA ASN A 30 25.11 19.10 -7.97
C ASN A 30 24.08 17.95 -7.86
N PHE A 31 23.21 17.74 -8.86
CA PHE A 31 22.19 16.67 -8.83
C PHE A 31 22.53 15.43 -9.68
N ASP A 32 23.69 15.40 -10.36
CA ASP A 32 24.11 14.20 -11.11
C ASP A 32 24.28 12.95 -10.22
N ASN A 33 24.37 13.16 -8.90
CA ASN A 33 24.49 12.11 -7.89
C ASN A 33 23.15 11.76 -7.20
N VAL A 34 22.04 12.37 -7.61
CA VAL A 34 20.72 12.18 -7.02
C VAL A 34 19.93 11.13 -7.80
N ARG A 35 19.75 9.95 -7.22
CA ARG A 35 18.77 8.96 -7.69
C ARG A 35 17.47 9.08 -6.91
N ILE A 36 16.40 9.44 -7.58
CA ILE A 36 15.03 9.31 -7.07
C ILE A 36 14.68 7.83 -7.18
N ILE A 37 14.62 7.14 -6.05
CA ILE A 37 14.24 5.72 -5.98
C ILE A 37 12.90 5.69 -5.26
N ARG A 38 11.88 5.09 -5.91
CA ARG A 38 10.62 4.77 -5.24
C ARG A 38 10.94 3.78 -4.14
N CYS A 39 10.56 4.06 -2.90
CA CYS A 39 10.76 3.12 -1.82
C CYS A 39 9.81 1.94 -2.04
N ASP A 40 10.35 0.72 -2.10
CA ASP A 40 9.56 -0.50 -2.24
C ASP A 40 8.98 -0.98 -0.89
N HIS A 41 9.25 -0.24 0.19
CA HIS A 41 8.80 -0.48 1.56
C HIS A 41 8.99 -1.95 2.03
N PRO A 42 10.22 -2.51 1.93
CA PRO A 42 10.44 -3.94 2.13
C PRO A 42 10.28 -4.38 3.60
N ASP A 43 10.76 -3.59 4.57
CA ASP A 43 11.06 -4.11 5.92
C ASP A 43 10.61 -3.21 7.08
N GLY A 44 9.48 -2.52 6.94
CA GLY A 44 8.74 -2.11 8.13
C GLY A 44 8.18 -0.71 8.18
N VAL A 45 7.29 -0.60 9.15
CA VAL A 45 6.54 0.59 9.52
C VAL A 45 7.05 1.01 10.89
N GLY A 46 7.62 2.20 10.95
CA GLY A 46 8.04 2.85 12.19
C GLY A 46 6.85 3.50 12.90
N ARG A 47 7.14 4.48 13.75
CA ARG A 47 6.13 5.23 14.49
C ARG A 47 5.12 5.89 13.53
N ASP A 48 3.87 5.97 13.96
CA ASP A 48 2.77 6.66 13.26
C ASP A 48 2.48 6.13 11.85
N ASN A 49 2.65 4.83 11.65
CA ASN A 49 2.43 4.15 10.38
C ASN A 49 3.32 4.67 9.23
N ARG A 50 4.55 5.11 9.52
CA ARG A 50 5.46 5.65 8.50
C ARG A 50 6.58 4.69 8.14
N CYS A 51 6.93 4.60 6.86
CA CYS A 51 8.09 3.84 6.41
C CYS A 51 9.37 4.36 7.07
N ILE A 52 10.18 3.48 7.65
CA ILE A 52 11.44 3.85 8.33
C ILE A 52 12.50 4.43 7.40
N TYR A 53 12.38 4.17 6.09
CA TYR A 53 13.37 4.59 5.09
C TYR A 53 13.01 5.91 4.39
N CYS A 54 11.74 6.12 4.06
CA CYS A 54 11.29 7.28 3.29
C CYS A 54 10.27 8.17 4.01
N ASN A 55 9.85 7.78 5.22
CA ASN A 55 8.83 8.44 6.03
C ASN A 55 7.44 8.58 5.38
N SER A 56 7.21 7.90 4.25
CA SER A 56 5.89 7.81 3.62
C SER A 56 4.89 7.17 4.57
N LEU A 57 3.68 7.73 4.62
CA LEU A 57 2.58 7.18 5.41
C LEU A 57 2.07 5.90 4.73
N ILE A 58 2.11 4.79 5.45
CA ILE A 58 1.68 3.48 5.00
C ILE A 58 0.20 3.31 5.30
N ALA A 59 -0.56 2.97 4.26
CA ALA A 59 -1.99 2.78 4.33
C ALA A 59 -2.39 1.34 4.66
N ALA A 60 -1.62 0.37 4.17
CA ALA A 60 -1.89 -1.05 4.39
C ALA A 60 -0.62 -1.89 4.41
N SER A 61 -0.70 -3.05 5.05
CA SER A 61 0.26 -4.15 4.89
C SER A 61 -0.41 -5.37 4.27
N VAL A 62 0.36 -6.18 3.55
CA VAL A 62 -0.05 -7.48 3.02
C VAL A 62 0.88 -8.54 3.58
N SER A 63 0.35 -9.42 4.44
CA SER A 63 1.10 -10.54 5.03
C SER A 63 0.69 -11.85 4.38
N TYR A 64 1.66 -12.69 4.05
CA TYR A 64 1.47 -13.97 3.35
C TYR A 64 2.64 -14.92 3.59
N THR A 65 2.49 -16.19 3.23
CA THR A 65 3.57 -17.19 3.29
C THR A 65 4.06 -17.53 1.89
N GLU A 66 5.37 -17.49 1.68
CA GLU A 66 6.01 -17.88 0.42
C GLU A 66 7.20 -18.79 0.72
N ASN A 67 7.23 -19.97 0.10
CA ASN A 67 8.27 -20.99 0.31
C ASN A 67 8.50 -21.34 1.80
N GLY A 68 7.42 -21.34 2.60
CA GLY A 68 7.48 -21.66 4.03
C GLY A 68 7.95 -20.51 4.94
N ALA A 69 8.23 -19.33 4.39
CA ALA A 69 8.59 -18.14 5.16
C ALA A 69 7.45 -17.11 5.16
N GLU A 70 7.17 -16.51 6.32
CA GLU A 70 6.27 -15.37 6.42
C GLU A 70 6.92 -14.13 5.79
N LYS A 71 6.12 -13.40 5.01
CA LYS A 71 6.48 -12.13 4.37
C LYS A 71 5.42 -11.10 4.66
N THR A 72 5.84 -9.85 4.76
CA THR A 72 4.94 -8.70 4.84
C THR A 72 5.45 -7.59 3.93
N GLU A 73 4.57 -7.07 3.06
CA GLU A 73 4.84 -5.92 2.20
C GLU A 73 3.97 -4.74 2.62
N TYR A 74 4.45 -3.51 2.43
CA TYR A 74 3.78 -2.30 2.89
C TYR A 74 3.43 -1.35 1.73
N PHE A 75 2.25 -0.76 1.79
CA PHE A 75 1.67 0.01 0.70
C PHE A 75 1.19 1.36 1.19
N VAL A 76 1.62 2.42 0.49
CA VAL A 76 1.05 3.76 0.65
C VAL A 76 -0.36 3.81 0.06
N LYS A 77 -1.13 4.86 0.36
CA LYS A 77 -2.51 5.03 -0.11
C LYS A 77 -2.63 4.90 -1.64
N GLU A 78 -1.68 5.45 -2.39
CA GLU A 78 -1.65 5.43 -3.86
C GLU A 78 -1.28 4.08 -4.45
N ASP A 79 -0.85 3.13 -3.63
CA ASP A 79 -0.51 1.77 -4.04
C ASP A 79 -1.48 0.73 -3.46
N LEU A 80 -2.65 1.14 -2.95
CA LEU A 80 -3.67 0.21 -2.44
C LEU A 80 -4.14 -0.79 -3.50
N GLY A 81 -4.28 -0.39 -4.76
CA GLY A 81 -4.55 -1.32 -5.85
C GLY A 81 -3.49 -2.43 -5.97
N LYS A 82 -2.21 -2.10 -5.71
CA LYS A 82 -1.12 -3.08 -5.71
C LYS A 82 -1.17 -4.00 -4.49
N ALA A 83 -1.61 -3.50 -3.34
CA ALA A 83 -1.81 -4.33 -2.15
C ALA A 83 -2.82 -5.45 -2.43
N PHE A 84 -3.96 -5.12 -3.06
CA PHE A 84 -4.97 -6.10 -3.45
C PHE A 84 -4.46 -7.04 -4.55
N ALA A 85 -3.77 -6.51 -5.57
CA ALA A 85 -3.14 -7.35 -6.61
C ALA A 85 -2.15 -8.36 -6.00
N LYS A 86 -1.33 -7.91 -5.04
CA LYS A 86 -0.40 -8.79 -4.32
C LYS A 86 -1.13 -9.85 -3.52
N ALA A 87 -2.16 -9.47 -2.77
CA ALA A 87 -2.96 -10.40 -1.98
C ALA A 87 -3.63 -11.48 -2.84
N ASN A 88 -4.12 -11.12 -4.02
CA ASN A 88 -4.69 -12.05 -5.00
C ASN A 88 -3.65 -12.96 -5.66
N SER A 89 -2.38 -12.56 -5.70
CA SER A 89 -1.30 -13.31 -6.37
C SER A 89 -0.73 -14.47 -5.56
N VAL A 90 -1.10 -14.56 -4.28
CA VAL A 90 -0.58 -15.57 -3.35
C VAL A 90 -1.73 -16.46 -2.85
N ALA A 91 -1.38 -17.67 -2.37
CA ALA A 91 -2.38 -18.67 -1.99
C ALA A 91 -3.37 -18.16 -0.92
N ILE A 92 -2.85 -17.52 0.13
CA ILE A 92 -3.62 -16.89 1.20
C ILE A 92 -2.89 -15.62 1.62
N ALA A 93 -3.61 -14.51 1.72
CA ALA A 93 -3.08 -13.23 2.17
C ALA A 93 -3.95 -12.59 3.24
N THR A 94 -3.32 -11.80 4.11
CA THR A 94 -4.00 -10.89 5.03
C THR A 94 -3.63 -9.45 4.68
N ILE A 95 -4.62 -8.65 4.30
CA ILE A 95 -4.50 -7.20 4.18
C ILE A 95 -4.88 -6.59 5.52
N THR A 96 -3.97 -5.80 6.11
CA THR A 96 -4.26 -5.00 7.31
C THR A 96 -4.24 -3.53 6.96
N MET A 97 -5.37 -2.84 7.12
CA MET A 97 -5.44 -1.40 6.97
C MET A 97 -4.87 -0.71 8.22
N LEU A 98 -3.95 0.22 8.00
CA LEU A 98 -3.26 0.97 9.05
C LEU A 98 -3.81 2.40 9.23
N MET A 99 -4.59 2.87 8.26
CA MET A 99 -5.30 4.14 8.33
C MET A 99 -6.55 4.10 7.45
N SER A 100 -7.49 5.01 7.69
CA SER A 100 -8.61 5.19 6.78
C SER A 100 -8.14 5.67 5.41
N SER A 101 -8.61 5.00 4.35
CA SER A 101 -8.15 5.25 2.99
C SER A 101 -9.24 5.03 1.95
N ALA A 102 -9.06 5.70 0.82
CA ALA A 102 -9.80 5.50 -0.42
C ALA A 102 -8.78 5.42 -1.56
N TYR A 103 -9.02 4.55 -2.53
CA TYR A 103 -8.27 4.40 -3.76
C TYR A 103 -9.11 4.89 -4.94
N ASP A 104 -8.46 5.48 -5.94
CA ASP A 104 -9.13 6.12 -7.08
C ASP A 104 -9.61 5.08 -8.11
N THR A 105 -10.61 4.30 -7.74
CA THR A 105 -11.24 3.26 -8.55
C THR A 105 -12.65 2.96 -8.04
N ASP A 106 -13.51 2.46 -8.93
CA ASP A 106 -14.88 2.05 -8.60
C ASP A 106 -14.91 0.93 -7.56
N TYR A 107 -13.96 -0.02 -7.64
CA TYR A 107 -13.84 -1.12 -6.70
C TYR A 107 -12.42 -1.73 -6.65
N LEU A 108 -12.10 -2.34 -5.51
CA LEU A 108 -10.88 -3.14 -5.32
C LEU A 108 -11.23 -4.63 -5.47
N PRO A 109 -10.61 -5.37 -6.42
CA PRO A 109 -10.96 -6.76 -6.68
C PRO A 109 -10.31 -7.72 -5.68
N VAL A 110 -11.08 -8.73 -5.26
CA VAL A 110 -10.61 -9.91 -4.51
C VAL A 110 -10.92 -11.15 -5.34
N THR A 111 -9.88 -11.77 -5.88
CA THR A 111 -9.95 -13.00 -6.68
C THR A 111 -9.23 -14.18 -6.02
N GLY A 112 -8.40 -13.93 -5.00
CA GLY A 112 -7.76 -14.96 -4.17
C GLY A 112 -8.49 -15.23 -2.84
N ASP A 113 -7.82 -15.92 -1.91
CA ASP A 113 -8.26 -16.04 -0.51
C ASP A 113 -7.62 -14.92 0.33
N VAL A 114 -8.40 -13.87 0.56
CA VAL A 114 -7.96 -12.63 1.22
C VAL A 114 -8.71 -12.44 2.53
N THR A 115 -7.95 -12.27 3.61
CA THR A 115 -8.48 -11.73 4.86
C THR A 115 -8.23 -10.22 4.90
N LEU A 116 -9.28 -9.43 5.12
CA LEU A 116 -9.16 -7.99 5.32
C LEU A 116 -9.43 -7.64 6.78
N ILE A 117 -8.45 -6.96 7.40
CA ILE A 117 -8.54 -6.41 8.74
C ILE A 117 -8.56 -4.89 8.62
N ALA A 118 -9.70 -4.27 8.91
CA ALA A 118 -9.85 -2.81 8.94
C ALA A 118 -10.30 -2.37 10.33
N ASN A 119 -9.37 -2.37 11.30
CA ASN A 119 -9.69 -2.15 12.71
C ASN A 119 -10.43 -0.81 12.92
N GLY A 120 -11.74 -0.87 13.16
CA GLY A 120 -12.55 0.25 13.63
C GLY A 120 -11.86 0.97 14.80
N ASP A 121 -11.90 2.31 14.73
CA ASP A 121 -11.10 3.32 15.45
C ASP A 121 -9.76 3.71 14.80
N ASN A 122 -9.13 2.86 13.98
CA ASN A 122 -7.86 3.18 13.31
C ASN A 122 -7.89 3.11 11.78
N ALA A 123 -8.84 2.43 11.12
CA ALA A 123 -8.95 2.47 9.65
C ALA A 123 -10.34 2.10 9.09
N ILE A 124 -10.81 2.88 8.11
CA ILE A 124 -11.95 2.58 7.23
C ILE A 124 -11.46 2.49 5.79
N LEU A 125 -11.83 1.43 5.06
CA LEU A 125 -11.63 1.36 3.62
C LEU A 125 -12.89 1.88 2.90
N TYR A 126 -12.80 3.06 2.30
CA TYR A 126 -13.92 3.75 1.63
C TYR A 126 -14.20 3.27 0.20
N ASN A 127 -13.57 2.19 -0.24
CA ASN A 127 -13.85 1.57 -1.54
C ASN A 127 -14.88 0.45 -1.41
N THR A 128 -15.62 0.23 -2.49
CA THR A 128 -16.30 -1.05 -2.71
C THR A 128 -15.24 -2.14 -2.91
N VAL A 129 -15.38 -3.27 -2.22
CA VAL A 129 -14.58 -4.47 -2.50
C VAL A 129 -15.42 -5.42 -3.35
N LYS A 130 -14.89 -5.82 -4.51
CA LYS A 130 -15.57 -6.75 -5.42
C LYS A 130 -14.91 -8.12 -5.31
N VAL A 131 -15.62 -9.10 -4.75
CA VAL A 131 -15.19 -10.50 -4.72
C VAL A 131 -15.66 -11.17 -6.00
N ALA A 132 -14.73 -11.66 -6.80
CA ALA A 132 -14.96 -12.15 -8.16
C ALA A 132 -14.13 -13.42 -8.44
N ASP A 133 -14.41 -14.09 -9.56
CA ASP A 133 -13.66 -15.25 -10.06
C ASP A 133 -13.55 -16.41 -9.04
N GLY A 134 -14.53 -16.57 -8.15
CA GLY A 134 -14.52 -17.58 -7.10
C GLY A 134 -13.65 -17.23 -5.89
N GLY A 135 -13.20 -15.98 -5.80
CA GLY A 135 -12.43 -15.46 -4.68
C GLY A 135 -13.17 -15.55 -3.34
N LYS A 136 -12.39 -15.43 -2.26
CA LYS A 136 -12.88 -15.44 -0.89
C LYS A 136 -12.38 -14.23 -0.14
N LEU A 137 -13.31 -13.43 0.37
CA LEU A 137 -13.04 -12.33 1.29
C LEU A 137 -13.45 -12.75 2.70
N THR A 138 -12.50 -12.75 3.63
CA THR A 138 -12.78 -12.90 5.06
C THR A 138 -12.64 -11.54 5.75
N LEU A 139 -13.67 -11.07 6.45
CA LEU A 139 -13.58 -9.84 7.24
C LEU A 139 -13.26 -10.19 8.69
N ARG A 140 -12.21 -9.59 9.25
CA ARG A 140 -11.81 -9.83 10.65
C ARG A 140 -11.61 -8.52 11.41
N GLY A 141 -11.82 -8.61 12.73
CA GLY A 141 -11.80 -7.45 13.62
C GLY A 141 -13.00 -6.54 13.37
N ASN A 142 -12.89 -5.28 13.77
CA ASN A 142 -13.93 -4.27 13.55
C ASN A 142 -13.86 -3.70 12.12
N ALA A 143 -13.80 -4.58 11.11
CA ALA A 143 -13.60 -4.24 9.71
C ALA A 143 -14.66 -3.25 9.18
N ASN A 144 -14.29 -1.99 9.00
CA ASN A 144 -15.15 -0.97 8.40
C ASN A 144 -14.81 -0.78 6.92
N ILE A 145 -15.73 -1.19 6.06
CA ILE A 145 -15.65 -1.07 4.60
C ILE A 145 -16.93 -0.43 4.06
N PHE A 146 -16.80 0.35 2.98
CA PHE A 146 -17.93 1.05 2.40
C PHE A 146 -19.00 0.09 1.84
N ALA A 147 -18.58 -0.89 1.05
CA ALA A 147 -19.46 -1.91 0.49
C ALA A 147 -18.68 -3.16 0.06
N VAL A 148 -19.37 -4.30 -0.01
CA VAL A 148 -18.88 -5.52 -0.67
C VAL A 148 -19.88 -5.96 -1.73
N ILE A 149 -19.37 -6.32 -2.91
CA ILE A 149 -20.13 -6.99 -3.96
C ILE A 149 -19.49 -8.36 -4.17
N ALA A 150 -20.28 -9.44 -4.15
CA ALA A 150 -19.79 -10.79 -4.42
C ALA A 150 -20.48 -11.36 -5.66
N GLU A 151 -19.69 -11.82 -6.64
CA GLU A 151 -20.21 -12.53 -7.82
C GLU A 151 -20.59 -13.98 -7.50
N PRO A 152 -21.46 -14.63 -8.29
CA PRO A 152 -21.77 -16.04 -8.13
C PRO A 152 -20.51 -16.92 -8.03
N GLY A 153 -20.47 -17.80 -7.03
CA GLY A 153 -19.30 -18.64 -6.74
C GLY A 153 -18.24 -18.02 -5.82
N SER A 154 -18.33 -16.71 -5.54
CA SER A 154 -17.46 -16.03 -4.57
C SER A 154 -17.94 -16.21 -3.13
N ARG A 155 -17.05 -16.01 -2.16
CA ARG A 155 -17.34 -16.24 -0.73
C ARG A 155 -17.02 -15.01 0.11
N LEU A 156 -17.97 -14.62 0.97
CA LEU A 156 -17.78 -13.63 2.03
C LEU A 156 -17.99 -14.31 3.37
N THR A 157 -17.04 -14.19 4.29
CA THR A 157 -17.08 -14.84 5.61
C THR A 157 -16.63 -13.94 6.74
#